data_AF-A0A952FEF3-F1
#
_entry.id   AF-A0A952FEF3-F1
#
_cell.length_a   1.000
_cell.length_b   1.000
_cell.length_c   1.000
_cell.angle_alpha   90.00
_cell.angle_beta   90.00
_cell.angle_gamma   90.00
#
_symmetry.space_group_name_H-M   'P 1'
#
loop_
_entity.id
_entity.type
_entity.pdbx_description
1 polymer ?
#
loop_
_entity_poly.entity_id
_entity_poly.type
_entity_poly.pdbx_seq_one_letter_code
_entity_poly.pdbx_strand_id
1 'polypeptide(L)'
;MPRLTPFPLWHLAQDGHPVTLLEQAASFGEIGAGIQLGPNIFRMFDYLGLTEAINRVAFFPAGLGMNDVRTGEKIVRVPLGDMARATYGFPYGVIYRADLHQVFLNACRAQPNVTLRTSAKVESFEQTADGVTVRLEGGESVEGSALVGADGMWSRIREAVVGDGKPRVSGHIAYRAVLKREDVPAHLWSDDVLLWGGEKTHLVHYPLRRGELFNLVAVFHSNKYDEGWNTFGDTAELNERFAEACPQVKELLGKIETWKMWVLCDREPVKNWTDRRVTLLGDAAHPMLQYLAQGAGQAIEDAVVMREALRHTRGDLPKA
;
A
#
# COMPACT_ATOMS: atom_id res chain seq x y z
N MET A 1 -5.87 6.14 -6.00
CA MET A 1 -5.35 5.11 -5.07
C MET A 1 -4.30 5.80 -4.21
N PRO A 2 -4.22 5.53 -2.90
CA PRO A 2 -3.26 6.18 -2.04
C PRO A 2 -1.88 5.62 -2.38
N ARG A 3 -0.95 6.49 -2.79
CA ARG A 3 0.37 6.12 -3.33
C ARG A 3 1.32 6.02 -2.15
N LEU A 4 2.03 4.91 -2.01
CA LEU A 4 3.19 4.83 -1.11
C LEU A 4 4.40 5.55 -1.73
N THR A 5 4.19 6.76 -2.23
CA THR A 5 5.25 7.70 -2.58
C THR A 5 5.53 8.56 -1.35
N PRO A 6 6.76 8.63 -0.82
CA PRO A 6 7.96 8.19 -1.50
C PRO A 6 8.22 6.69 -1.35
N PHE A 7 8.54 6.09 -2.49
CA PHE A 7 9.04 4.71 -2.61
C PHE A 7 10.46 4.65 -2.03
N PRO A 8 10.91 3.52 -1.44
CA PRO A 8 12.24 3.43 -0.82
C PRO A 8 13.44 3.43 -1.79
N LEU A 9 13.33 4.06 -2.97
CA LEU A 9 14.44 4.24 -3.93
C LEU A 9 15.48 5.28 -3.49
N TRP A 10 15.22 6.06 -2.44
CA TRP A 10 16.24 6.94 -1.84
C TRP A 10 17.50 6.16 -1.44
N HIS A 11 17.39 4.86 -1.22
CA HIS A 11 18.50 4.00 -0.88
C HIS A 11 19.53 3.85 -2.01
N LEU A 12 19.13 4.04 -3.28
CA LEU A 12 20.06 4.13 -4.42
C LEU A 12 21.01 5.32 -4.26
N ALA A 13 20.57 6.40 -3.61
CA ALA A 13 21.40 7.56 -3.33
C ALA A 13 22.55 7.28 -2.36
N GLN A 14 22.39 6.29 -1.48
CA GLN A 14 23.49 5.85 -0.61
C GLN A 14 24.59 5.11 -1.38
N ASP A 15 24.28 4.57 -2.56
CA ASP A 15 25.25 3.94 -3.46
C ASP A 15 25.81 4.94 -4.50
N GLY A 16 25.53 6.23 -4.32
CA GLY A 16 26.05 7.30 -5.17
C GLY A 16 25.21 7.64 -6.39
N HIS A 17 24.02 7.04 -6.56
CA HIS A 17 23.11 7.37 -7.66
C HIS A 17 22.20 8.56 -7.30
N PRO A 18 22.27 9.71 -7.99
CA PRO A 18 21.32 10.79 -7.77
C PRO A 18 19.88 10.34 -8.09
N VAL A 19 18.93 10.65 -7.22
CA VAL A 19 17.53 10.27 -7.37
C VAL A 19 16.65 11.51 -7.39
N THR A 20 15.86 11.68 -8.44
CA THR A 20 14.80 12.70 -8.50
C THR A 20 13.44 12.01 -8.42
N LEU A 21 12.66 12.32 -7.39
CA LEU A 21 11.30 11.84 -7.22
C LEU A 21 10.30 12.90 -7.66
N LEU A 22 9.42 12.51 -8.57
CA LEU A 22 8.37 13.36 -9.15
C LEU A 22 7.01 12.91 -8.61
N GLU A 23 6.36 13.76 -7.83
CA GLU A 23 5.02 13.54 -7.28
C GLU A 23 4.04 14.57 -7.87
N GLN A 24 2.91 14.09 -8.39
CA GLN A 24 1.88 14.94 -9.00
C GLN A 24 1.14 15.81 -7.97
N ALA A 25 1.00 15.34 -6.73
CA ALA A 25 0.30 16.05 -5.69
C ALA A 25 1.08 17.30 -5.26
N ALA A 26 0.37 18.35 -4.84
CA ALA A 26 0.98 19.59 -4.36
C ALA A 26 1.79 19.42 -3.07
N SER A 27 1.52 18.33 -2.32
CA SER A 27 2.24 17.96 -1.12
C SER A 27 2.29 16.44 -0.99
N PHE A 28 3.39 15.92 -0.47
CA PHE A 28 3.47 14.53 -0.02
C PHE A 28 2.50 14.30 1.14
N GLY A 29 1.73 13.24 1.07
CA GLY A 29 0.76 12.90 2.10
C GLY A 29 0.00 11.65 1.73
N GLU A 30 -0.71 11.09 2.71
CA GLU A 30 -1.44 9.86 2.51
C GLU A 30 -2.81 9.86 3.17
N ILE A 31 -3.78 9.22 2.51
CA ILE A 31 -5.13 9.08 3.06
C ILE A 31 -5.14 8.00 4.14
N GLY A 32 -5.48 8.43 5.36
CA GLY A 32 -5.39 7.68 6.60
C GLY A 32 -6.17 6.35 6.63
N ALA A 33 -5.43 5.25 6.55
CA ALA A 33 -5.89 3.91 6.90
C ALA A 33 -4.70 3.10 7.46
N GLY A 34 -5.01 2.00 8.14
CA GLY A 34 -4.00 1.03 8.56
C GLY A 34 -3.50 0.18 7.40
N ILE A 35 -2.27 -0.30 7.51
CA ILE A 35 -1.70 -1.31 6.65
C ILE A 35 -1.09 -2.43 7.49
N GLN A 36 -1.16 -3.66 7.01
CA GLN A 36 -0.56 -4.82 7.66
C GLN A 36 0.70 -5.21 6.90
N LEU A 37 1.77 -5.54 7.60
CA LEU A 37 3.08 -5.85 7.03
C LEU A 37 3.64 -7.11 7.69
N GLY A 38 3.94 -8.10 6.86
CA GLY A 38 4.48 -9.38 7.31
C GLY A 38 5.98 -9.35 7.65
N PRO A 39 6.51 -10.45 8.19
CA PRO A 39 7.94 -10.60 8.52
C PRO A 39 8.87 -10.31 7.35
N ASN A 40 8.47 -10.67 6.14
CA ASN A 40 9.21 -10.37 4.91
C ASN A 40 9.49 -8.87 4.76
N ILE A 41 8.57 -8.01 5.16
CA ILE A 41 8.71 -6.55 5.02
C ILE A 41 9.49 -5.94 6.19
N PHE A 42 9.32 -6.48 7.39
CA PHE A 42 10.17 -6.06 8.52
C PHE A 42 11.63 -6.38 8.31
N ARG A 43 11.94 -7.47 7.58
CA ARG A 43 13.30 -7.73 7.08
C ARG A 43 13.80 -6.64 6.14
N MET A 44 12.93 -6.12 5.26
CA MET A 44 13.30 -5.02 4.37
C MET A 44 13.54 -3.72 5.14
N PHE A 45 12.74 -3.42 6.18
CA PHE A 45 13.00 -2.26 7.04
C PHE A 45 14.35 -2.34 7.75
N ASP A 46 14.75 -3.54 8.16
CA ASP A 46 16.07 -3.77 8.74
C ASP A 46 17.19 -3.52 7.73
N TYR A 47 17.06 -4.12 6.55
CA TYR A 47 18.00 -3.89 5.44
C TYR A 47 18.13 -2.39 5.07
N LEU A 48 17.01 -1.65 5.09
CA LEU A 48 16.96 -0.21 4.81
C LEU A 48 17.43 0.66 5.98
N GLY A 49 17.76 0.09 7.14
CA GLY A 49 18.15 0.83 8.34
C GLY A 49 17.01 1.62 9.00
N LEU A 50 15.76 1.22 8.76
CA LEU A 50 14.55 1.90 9.23
C LEU A 50 13.90 1.25 10.46
N THR A 51 14.43 0.13 10.96
CA THR A 51 13.84 -0.65 12.07
C THR A 51 13.40 0.21 13.24
N GLU A 52 14.26 1.11 13.73
CA GLU A 52 13.94 1.94 14.90
C GLU A 52 12.82 2.95 14.62
N ALA A 53 12.85 3.59 13.45
CA ALA A 53 11.82 4.54 13.03
C ALA A 53 10.45 3.86 12.85
N ILE A 54 10.45 2.64 12.29
CA ILE A 54 9.25 1.81 12.12
C ILE A 54 8.70 1.35 13.47
N ASN A 55 9.56 0.85 14.38
CA ASN A 55 9.12 0.39 15.70
C ASN A 55 8.45 1.49 16.53
N ARG A 56 8.82 2.76 16.31
CA ARG A 56 8.17 3.91 16.96
C ARG A 56 6.71 4.09 16.53
N VAL A 57 6.33 3.72 15.31
CA VAL A 57 5.00 4.00 14.74
C VAL A 57 4.13 2.76 14.53
N ALA A 58 4.74 1.58 14.54
CA ALA A 58 4.05 0.30 14.39
C ALA A 58 3.32 -0.14 15.66
N PHE A 59 2.27 -0.92 15.48
CA PHE A 59 1.67 -1.76 16.51
C PHE A 59 1.95 -3.24 16.16
N PHE A 60 2.30 -4.04 17.16
CA PHE A 60 2.65 -5.45 16.99
C PHE A 60 1.55 -6.33 17.59
N PRO A 61 0.62 -6.84 16.76
CA PRO A 61 -0.50 -7.63 17.25
C PRO A 61 -0.05 -8.96 17.85
N ALA A 62 -0.80 -9.45 18.84
CA ALA A 62 -0.53 -10.72 19.50
C ALA A 62 -0.99 -11.94 18.66
N GLY A 63 -1.82 -11.72 17.64
CA GLY A 63 -2.38 -12.76 16.80
C GLY A 63 -3.13 -12.21 15.58
N LEU A 64 -3.32 -13.10 14.62
CA LEU A 64 -4.22 -12.92 13.48
C LEU A 64 -5.39 -13.90 13.68
N GLY A 65 -6.60 -13.38 13.85
CA GLY A 65 -7.80 -14.17 14.08
C GLY A 65 -8.82 -14.05 12.96
N MET A 66 -9.61 -15.10 12.79
CA MET A 66 -10.80 -15.10 11.96
C MET A 66 -12.02 -15.54 12.77
N ASN A 67 -13.08 -14.77 12.69
CA ASN A 67 -14.39 -15.06 13.26
C ASN A 67 -15.42 -15.19 12.13
N ASP A 68 -16.47 -15.97 12.36
CA ASP A 68 -17.63 -15.99 11.47
C ASP A 68 -18.45 -14.70 11.63
N VAL A 69 -18.79 -14.04 10.53
CA VAL A 69 -19.48 -12.74 10.54
C VAL A 69 -20.92 -12.84 11.06
N ARG A 70 -21.59 -14.00 10.94
CA ARG A 70 -23.02 -14.17 11.26
C ARG A 70 -23.22 -14.59 12.72
N THR A 71 -22.44 -15.58 13.16
CA THR A 71 -22.53 -16.19 14.49
C THR A 71 -21.60 -15.54 15.50
N GLY A 72 -20.50 -14.95 15.04
CA GLY A 72 -19.41 -14.46 15.88
C GLY A 72 -18.51 -15.56 16.44
N GLU A 73 -18.69 -16.81 16.01
CA GLU A 73 -17.82 -17.92 16.41
C GLU A 73 -16.37 -17.67 15.96
N LYS A 74 -15.42 -17.98 16.84
CA LYS A 74 -14.00 -17.89 16.53
C LYS A 74 -13.58 -19.12 15.70
N ILE A 75 -13.21 -18.90 14.45
CA ILE A 75 -12.86 -19.97 13.50
C ILE A 75 -11.40 -20.39 13.68
N VAL A 76 -10.49 -19.41 13.66
CA VAL A 76 -9.05 -19.68 13.78
C VAL A 76 -8.33 -18.49 14.43
N ARG A 77 -7.21 -18.78 15.08
CA ARG A 77 -6.25 -17.77 15.53
C ARG A 77 -4.84 -18.28 15.33
N VAL A 78 -4.05 -17.54 14.56
CA VAL A 78 -2.62 -17.74 14.42
C VAL A 78 -1.91 -16.83 15.42
N PRO A 79 -1.16 -17.36 16.40
CA PRO A 79 -0.36 -16.52 17.27
C PRO A 79 0.69 -15.72 16.47
N LEU A 80 0.93 -14.48 16.87
CA LEU A 80 1.99 -13.64 16.33
C LEU A 80 3.00 -13.31 17.44
N GLY A 81 3.54 -12.09 17.48
CA GLY A 81 4.53 -11.69 18.48
C GLY A 81 5.80 -12.55 18.43
N ASP A 82 6.18 -13.12 19.58
CA ASP A 82 7.38 -13.95 19.72
C ASP A 82 7.35 -15.19 18.82
N MET A 83 6.17 -15.76 18.56
CA MET A 83 6.07 -16.92 17.69
C MET A 83 6.39 -16.57 16.23
N ALA A 84 5.89 -15.44 15.73
CA ALA A 84 6.24 -14.97 14.39
C ALA A 84 7.74 -14.69 14.26
N ARG A 85 8.36 -14.10 15.29
CA ARG A 85 9.81 -13.87 15.33
C ARG A 85 10.59 -15.18 15.35
N ALA A 86 10.18 -16.17 16.14
CA ALA A 86 10.83 -17.46 16.22
C ALA A 86 10.74 -18.25 14.89
N THR A 87 9.60 -18.17 14.20
CA THR A 87 9.38 -18.90 12.93
C THR A 87 10.00 -18.21 11.73
N TYR A 88 9.90 -16.88 11.63
CA TYR A 88 10.25 -16.12 10.43
C TYR A 88 11.43 -15.15 10.60
N GLY A 89 11.99 -15.04 11.81
CA GLY A 89 13.10 -14.13 12.16
C GLY A 89 12.68 -12.67 12.40
N PHE A 90 11.51 -12.26 11.90
CA PHE A 90 11.02 -10.88 11.95
C PHE A 90 9.55 -10.83 12.42
N PRO A 91 9.09 -9.69 12.97
CA PRO A 91 7.72 -9.57 13.47
C PRO A 91 6.71 -9.40 12.35
N TYR A 92 5.44 -9.61 12.70
CA TYR A 92 4.29 -9.10 11.96
C TYR A 92 3.81 -7.80 12.64
N GLY A 93 3.48 -6.78 11.87
CA GLY A 93 3.06 -5.49 12.42
C GLY A 93 2.02 -4.78 11.57
N VAL A 94 1.29 -3.88 12.20
CA VAL A 94 0.31 -3.01 11.55
C VAL A 94 0.70 -1.54 11.80
N ILE A 95 0.60 -0.72 10.76
CA ILE A 95 1.11 0.66 10.78
C ILE A 95 0.06 1.60 10.18
N TYR A 96 -0.08 2.80 10.73
CA TYR A 96 -0.88 3.84 10.10
C TYR A 96 -0.15 4.35 8.86
N ARG A 97 -0.79 4.30 7.68
CA ARG A 97 -0.11 4.58 6.40
C ARG A 97 0.54 5.95 6.35
N ALA A 98 -0.09 6.97 6.94
CA ALA A 98 0.50 8.31 7.00
C ALA A 98 1.81 8.34 7.80
N ASP A 99 1.89 7.58 8.90
CA ASP A 99 3.10 7.49 9.72
C ASP A 99 4.20 6.72 8.96
N LEU A 100 3.87 5.61 8.29
CA LEU A 100 4.82 4.87 7.44
C LEU A 100 5.37 5.75 6.30
N HIS A 101 4.48 6.43 5.59
CA HIS A 101 4.85 7.38 4.54
C HIS A 101 5.78 8.47 5.08
N GLN A 102 5.51 9.01 6.27
CA GLN A 102 6.37 10.02 6.88
C GLN A 102 7.78 9.48 7.22
N VAL A 103 7.90 8.22 7.65
CA VAL A 103 9.20 7.56 7.86
C VAL A 103 10.00 7.53 6.56
N PHE A 104 9.38 7.12 5.45
CA PHE A 104 10.07 7.11 4.14
C PHE A 104 10.43 8.51 3.66
N LEU A 105 9.53 9.49 3.81
CA LEU A 105 9.78 10.87 3.41
C LEU A 105 10.94 11.50 4.19
N ASN A 106 11.03 11.20 5.49
CA ASN A 106 12.16 11.63 6.31
C ASN A 106 13.46 10.97 5.86
N ALA A 107 13.42 9.68 5.49
CA ALA A 107 14.59 8.97 4.97
C ALA A 107 15.07 9.56 3.64
N CYS A 108 14.15 9.91 2.73
CA CYS A 108 14.48 10.63 1.49
C CYS A 108 15.14 11.99 1.78
N ARG A 109 14.55 12.80 2.65
CA ARG A 109 15.06 14.15 3.00
C ARG A 109 16.44 14.12 3.66
N ALA A 110 16.78 13.02 4.32
CA ALA A 110 18.09 12.85 4.95
C ALA A 110 19.22 12.55 3.93
N GLN A 111 18.89 12.24 2.67
CA GLN A 111 19.88 11.98 1.64
C GLN A 111 20.19 13.23 0.81
N PRO A 112 21.46 13.66 0.72
CA PRO A 112 21.82 14.88 -0.03
C PRO A 112 21.63 14.74 -1.54
N ASN A 113 21.67 13.52 -2.07
CA ASN A 113 21.53 13.22 -3.50
C ASN A 113 20.09 12.86 -3.90
N VAL A 114 19.10 13.13 -3.05
CA VAL A 114 17.68 12.93 -3.35
C VAL A 114 16.99 14.27 -3.53
N THR A 115 16.46 14.50 -4.73
CA THR A 115 15.62 15.65 -5.05
C THR A 115 14.16 15.25 -5.00
N LEU A 116 13.36 15.92 -4.16
CA LEU A 116 11.92 15.70 -4.06
C LEU A 116 11.17 16.83 -4.75
N ARG A 117 10.31 16.50 -5.72
CA ARG A 117 9.50 17.47 -6.47
C ARG A 117 8.02 17.14 -6.39
N THR A 118 7.23 18.08 -5.88
CA THR A 118 5.76 18.03 -5.86
C THR A 118 5.19 18.80 -7.05
N SER A 119 3.88 18.68 -7.30
CA SER A 119 3.22 19.28 -8.46
C SER A 119 3.90 18.91 -9.80
N ALA A 120 4.56 17.76 -9.83
CA ALA A 120 5.38 17.28 -10.95
C ALA A 120 4.71 16.04 -11.56
N LYS A 121 3.60 16.25 -12.27
CA LYS A 121 2.87 15.18 -12.93
C LYS A 121 3.56 14.81 -14.23
N VAL A 122 3.97 13.56 -14.37
CA VAL A 122 4.53 13.01 -15.61
C VAL A 122 3.42 12.87 -16.66
N GLU A 123 3.62 13.47 -17.83
CA GLU A 123 2.71 13.39 -18.98
C GLU A 123 3.17 12.29 -19.96
N SER A 124 4.46 12.30 -20.31
CA SER A 124 5.09 11.33 -21.20
C SER A 124 6.59 11.21 -20.92
N PHE A 125 7.25 10.26 -21.59
CA PHE A 125 8.70 10.17 -21.60
C PHE A 125 9.20 9.72 -22.97
N GLU A 126 10.44 10.05 -23.27
CA GLU A 126 11.20 9.54 -24.42
C GLU A 126 12.50 8.93 -23.90
N GLN A 127 13.04 7.95 -24.62
CA GLN A 127 14.30 7.32 -24.22
C GLN A 127 15.19 6.99 -25.42
N THR A 128 16.48 7.28 -25.25
CA THR A 128 17.56 7.02 -26.21
C THR A 128 18.44 5.87 -25.73
N ALA A 129 19.53 5.60 -26.44
CA ALA A 129 20.55 4.67 -25.95
C ALA A 129 21.24 5.18 -24.67
N ASP A 130 21.23 6.50 -24.41
CA ASP A 130 22.04 7.14 -23.38
C ASP A 130 21.23 7.62 -22.15
N GLY A 131 19.90 7.78 -22.28
CA GLY A 131 19.09 8.26 -21.17
C GLY A 131 17.59 8.30 -21.46
N VAL A 132 16.87 8.94 -20.54
CA VAL A 132 15.42 9.15 -20.55
C VAL A 132 15.13 10.63 -20.31
N THR A 133 14.20 11.19 -21.10
CA THR A 133 13.67 12.54 -20.92
C THR A 133 12.20 12.42 -20.55
N VAL A 134 11.86 12.87 -19.35
CA VAL A 134 10.49 12.86 -18.81
C VAL A 134 9.87 14.22 -19.03
N ARG A 135 8.70 14.28 -19.66
CA ARG A 135 7.93 15.51 -19.86
C ARG A 135 6.85 15.63 -18.78
N LEU A 136 6.85 16.76 -18.09
CA LEU A 136 5.87 17.09 -17.06
C LEU A 136 4.68 17.86 -17.64
N GLU A 137 3.54 17.76 -16.97
CA GLU A 137 2.42 18.67 -17.18
C GLU A 137 2.88 20.11 -16.97
N GLY A 138 2.65 20.98 -17.96
CA GLY A 138 3.21 22.34 -17.99
C GLY A 138 4.41 22.51 -18.93
N GLY A 139 4.93 21.43 -19.51
CA GLY A 139 5.91 21.46 -20.60
C GLY A 139 7.38 21.44 -20.16
N GLU A 140 7.66 21.39 -18.87
CA GLU A 140 9.01 21.18 -18.35
C GLU A 140 9.50 19.75 -18.67
N SER A 141 10.79 19.62 -18.96
CA SER A 141 11.45 18.32 -19.16
C SER A 141 12.48 18.05 -18.06
N VAL A 142 12.56 16.79 -17.63
CA VAL A 142 13.52 16.29 -16.65
C VAL A 142 14.31 15.15 -17.28
N GLU A 143 15.63 15.27 -17.30
CA GLU A 143 16.54 14.26 -17.85
C GLU A 143 17.07 13.32 -16.76
N GLY A 144 17.29 12.06 -17.12
CA GLY A 144 17.87 11.06 -16.24
C GLY A 144 18.42 9.86 -17.00
N SER A 145 19.21 9.00 -16.34
CA SER A 145 19.79 7.81 -16.98
C SER A 145 18.81 6.64 -17.10
N ALA A 146 17.75 6.64 -16.28
CA ALA A 146 16.68 5.64 -16.24
C ALA A 146 15.42 6.25 -15.61
N LEU A 147 14.27 5.61 -15.84
CA LEU A 147 12.97 5.98 -15.25
C LEU A 147 12.35 4.77 -14.53
N VAL A 148 11.88 4.99 -13.31
CA VAL A 148 11.08 4.01 -12.57
C VAL A 148 9.63 4.47 -12.49
N GLY A 149 8.74 3.71 -13.13
CA GLY A 149 7.30 3.88 -13.02
C GLY A 149 6.79 3.30 -11.71
N ALA A 150 6.58 4.16 -10.72
CA ALA A 150 5.93 3.85 -9.44
C ALA A 150 4.65 4.70 -9.24
N ASP A 151 3.96 5.02 -10.34
CA ASP A 151 2.78 5.89 -10.41
C ASP A 151 1.43 5.17 -10.15
N GLY A 152 1.51 3.90 -9.72
CA GLY A 152 0.40 3.12 -9.17
C GLY A 152 -0.50 2.44 -10.21
N MET A 153 -1.64 1.92 -9.76
CA MET A 153 -2.59 1.12 -10.56
C MET A 153 -2.95 1.70 -11.95
N TRP A 154 -3.06 3.03 -12.02
CA TRP A 154 -3.45 3.79 -13.21
C TRP A 154 -2.22 4.35 -13.95
N SER A 155 -1.12 3.61 -13.87
CA SER A 155 0.17 4.04 -14.38
C SER A 155 0.12 4.38 -15.87
N ARG A 156 0.56 5.60 -16.20
CA ARG A 156 0.79 6.03 -17.59
C ARG A 156 2.08 5.44 -18.13
N ILE A 157 3.06 5.23 -17.25
CA ILE A 157 4.33 4.62 -17.63
C ILE A 157 4.10 3.16 -18.05
N ARG A 158 3.23 2.43 -17.34
CA ARG A 158 2.81 1.07 -17.72
C ARG A 158 2.14 1.02 -19.08
N GLU A 159 1.29 2.01 -19.40
CA GLU A 159 0.64 2.06 -20.72
C GLU A 159 1.68 2.10 -21.85
N ALA A 160 2.77 2.84 -21.68
CA ALA A 160 3.86 2.90 -22.66
C ALA A 160 4.76 1.64 -22.66
N VAL A 161 4.99 1.00 -21.51
CA VAL A 161 5.90 -0.16 -21.39
C VAL A 161 5.22 -1.50 -21.73
N VAL A 162 3.96 -1.67 -21.31
CA VAL A 162 3.22 -2.94 -21.37
C VAL A 162 2.02 -2.86 -22.33
N GLY A 163 1.29 -1.73 -22.32
CA GLY A 163 0.15 -1.52 -23.22
C GLY A 163 -1.04 -2.48 -22.99
N ASP A 164 -1.25 -2.95 -21.76
CA ASP A 164 -2.28 -3.94 -21.42
C ASP A 164 -3.67 -3.34 -21.09
N GLY A 165 -3.89 -2.06 -21.41
CA GLY A 165 -5.16 -1.38 -21.24
C GLY A 165 -5.47 -0.94 -19.80
N LYS A 166 -6.77 -0.81 -19.49
CA LYS A 166 -7.24 -0.30 -18.18
C LYS A 166 -7.26 -1.43 -17.12
N PRO A 167 -7.13 -1.10 -15.81
CA PRO A 167 -7.32 -2.07 -14.74
C PRO A 167 -8.69 -2.75 -14.79
N ARG A 168 -8.76 -3.99 -14.34
CA ARG A 168 -10.02 -4.73 -14.22
C ARG A 168 -10.70 -4.35 -12.91
N VAL A 169 -11.97 -3.98 -12.98
CA VAL A 169 -12.80 -3.73 -11.79
C VAL A 169 -13.23 -5.08 -11.20
N SER A 170 -12.89 -5.35 -9.94
CA SER A 170 -13.13 -6.64 -9.31
C SER A 170 -14.54 -6.84 -8.74
N GLY A 171 -15.38 -5.78 -8.73
CA GLY A 171 -16.70 -5.78 -8.09
C GLY A 171 -16.67 -5.72 -6.56
N HIS A 172 -15.49 -5.64 -5.93
CA HIS A 172 -15.38 -5.51 -4.48
C HIS A 172 -15.31 -4.04 -4.07
N ILE A 173 -16.17 -3.66 -3.15
CA ILE A 173 -16.23 -2.33 -2.55
C ILE A 173 -15.66 -2.40 -1.14
N ALA A 174 -14.69 -1.53 -0.85
CA ALA A 174 -14.10 -1.38 0.48
C ALA A 174 -14.47 -0.02 1.09
N TYR A 175 -14.94 -0.05 2.33
CA TYR A 175 -15.15 1.09 3.20
C TYR A 175 -14.11 1.09 4.30
N ARG A 176 -13.61 2.27 4.68
CA ARG A 176 -12.60 2.39 5.75
C ARG A 176 -12.96 3.45 6.76
N ALA A 177 -12.67 3.17 8.01
CA ALA A 177 -12.67 4.13 9.09
C ALA A 177 -11.44 3.97 9.96
N VAL A 178 -11.00 5.09 10.55
CA VAL A 178 -9.96 5.13 11.57
C VAL A 178 -10.57 5.83 12.77
N LEU A 179 -10.77 5.07 13.83
CA LEU A 179 -11.40 5.53 15.07
C LEU A 179 -10.31 5.84 16.10
N LYS A 180 -10.58 6.77 17.01
CA LYS A 180 -9.74 6.93 18.20
C LYS A 180 -10.07 5.86 19.23
N ARG A 181 -9.13 5.56 20.12
CA ARG A 181 -9.30 4.53 21.16
C ARG A 181 -10.57 4.73 21.99
N GLU A 182 -10.89 5.97 22.34
CA GLU A 182 -12.06 6.34 23.14
C GLU A 182 -13.40 6.13 22.42
N ASP A 183 -13.40 6.08 21.08
CA ASP A 183 -14.61 5.89 20.27
C ASP A 183 -14.96 4.40 20.06
N VAL A 184 -14.04 3.50 20.44
CA VAL A 184 -14.18 2.04 20.30
C VAL A 184 -14.68 1.44 21.62
N PRO A 185 -15.87 0.82 21.63
CA PRO A 185 -16.40 0.12 22.79
C PRO A 185 -15.43 -0.94 23.32
N ALA A 186 -15.29 -1.02 24.65
CA ALA A 186 -14.31 -1.89 25.28
C ALA A 186 -14.47 -3.37 24.90
N HIS A 187 -15.70 -3.84 24.70
CA HIS A 187 -15.98 -5.23 24.29
C HIS A 187 -15.65 -5.54 22.83
N LEU A 188 -15.40 -4.52 22.01
CA LEU A 188 -15.00 -4.66 20.61
C LEU A 188 -13.50 -4.45 20.40
N TRP A 189 -12.77 -4.04 21.44
CA TRP A 189 -11.33 -3.88 21.37
C TRP A 189 -10.64 -5.24 21.37
N SER A 190 -9.63 -5.38 20.51
CA SER A 190 -8.75 -6.54 20.45
C SER A 190 -7.35 -6.08 20.04
N ASP A 191 -6.33 -6.66 20.67
CA ASP A 191 -4.93 -6.46 20.27
C ASP A 191 -4.51 -7.38 19.11
N ASP A 192 -5.41 -8.27 18.67
CA ASP A 192 -5.23 -9.06 17.45
C ASP A 192 -5.70 -8.27 16.23
N VAL A 193 -5.18 -8.66 15.07
CA VAL A 193 -5.87 -8.38 13.80
C VAL A 193 -7.00 -9.37 13.66
N LEU A 194 -8.24 -8.88 13.59
CA LEU A 194 -9.43 -9.74 13.46
C LEU A 194 -10.11 -9.53 12.11
N LEU A 195 -10.36 -10.65 11.42
CA LEU A 195 -11.19 -10.73 10.23
C LEU A 195 -12.52 -11.40 10.60
N TRP A 196 -13.64 -10.75 10.30
CA TRP A 196 -14.97 -11.33 10.36
C TRP A 196 -15.37 -11.73 8.95
N GLY A 197 -15.38 -13.03 8.67
CA GLY A 197 -15.57 -13.58 7.33
C GLY A 197 -16.99 -14.08 7.13
N GLY A 198 -17.56 -13.81 5.95
CA GLY A 198 -18.85 -14.36 5.54
C GLY A 198 -18.96 -14.51 4.03
N GLU A 199 -20.13 -14.95 3.58
CA GLU A 199 -20.40 -15.06 2.15
C GLU A 199 -20.35 -13.66 1.51
N LYS A 200 -19.40 -13.49 0.57
CA LYS A 200 -19.20 -12.25 -0.22
C LYS A 200 -19.02 -10.97 0.61
N THR A 201 -18.69 -11.11 1.89
CA THR A 201 -18.51 -10.01 2.84
C THR A 201 -17.36 -10.32 3.80
N HIS A 202 -16.62 -9.31 4.18
CA HIS A 202 -15.73 -9.40 5.32
C HIS A 202 -15.52 -8.05 5.99
N LEU A 203 -15.24 -8.06 7.29
CA LEU A 203 -14.86 -6.89 8.06
C LEU A 203 -13.53 -7.16 8.76
N VAL A 204 -12.57 -6.27 8.63
CA VAL A 204 -11.26 -6.39 9.27
C VAL A 204 -11.05 -5.20 10.20
N HIS A 205 -10.56 -5.48 11.41
CA HIS A 205 -10.18 -4.42 12.33
C HIS A 205 -8.92 -4.76 13.13
N TYR A 206 -8.20 -3.71 13.53
CA TYR A 206 -6.96 -3.82 14.31
C TYR A 206 -6.52 -2.47 14.90
N PRO A 207 -5.80 -2.47 16.04
CA PRO A 207 -5.21 -1.25 16.58
C PRO A 207 -4.10 -0.69 15.70
N LEU A 208 -3.86 0.61 15.82
CA LEU A 208 -2.82 1.37 15.14
C LEU A 208 -2.15 2.33 16.11
N ARG A 209 -0.97 2.85 15.74
CA ARG A 209 -0.25 3.89 16.49
C ARG A 209 -0.17 3.56 17.99
N ARG A 210 0.39 2.39 18.31
CA ARG A 210 0.55 1.89 19.70
C ARG A 210 -0.76 1.80 20.49
N GLY A 211 -1.89 1.60 19.80
CA GLY A 211 -3.22 1.46 20.43
C GLY A 211 -4.02 2.77 20.55
N GLU A 212 -3.49 3.89 20.04
CA GLU A 212 -4.19 5.19 20.04
C GLU A 212 -5.31 5.26 19.00
N LEU A 213 -5.16 4.51 17.91
CA LEU A 213 -6.09 4.47 16.79
C LEU A 213 -6.57 3.04 16.56
N PHE A 214 -7.69 2.90 15.84
CA PHE A 214 -8.30 1.64 15.48
C PHE A 214 -8.73 1.65 14.03
N ASN A 215 -8.15 0.77 13.24
CA ASN A 215 -8.48 0.61 11.84
C ASN A 215 -9.70 -0.28 11.68
N LEU A 216 -10.60 0.11 10.78
CA LEU A 216 -11.77 -0.66 10.42
C LEU A 216 -11.94 -0.66 8.90
N VAL A 217 -12.12 -1.85 8.31
CA VAL A 217 -12.32 -2.02 6.88
C VAL A 217 -13.47 -2.99 6.66
N ALA A 218 -14.55 -2.55 6.03
CA ALA A 218 -15.63 -3.42 5.58
C ALA A 218 -15.56 -3.59 4.07
N VAL A 219 -15.65 -4.82 3.58
CA VAL A 219 -15.59 -5.14 2.17
C VAL A 219 -16.75 -6.04 1.81
N PHE A 220 -17.39 -5.77 0.68
CA PHE A 220 -18.44 -6.61 0.14
C PHE A 220 -18.41 -6.61 -1.39
N HIS A 221 -19.04 -7.63 -1.99
CA HIS A 221 -19.24 -7.67 -3.43
C HIS A 221 -20.48 -6.84 -3.81
N SER A 222 -20.33 -5.93 -4.77
CA SER A 222 -21.44 -5.19 -5.38
C SER A 222 -21.52 -5.41 -6.88
N ASN A 223 -22.74 -5.59 -7.38
CA ASN A 223 -23.03 -5.60 -8.82
C ASN A 223 -23.40 -4.19 -9.33
N LYS A 224 -23.50 -3.20 -8.43
CA LYS A 224 -23.81 -1.80 -8.73
C LYS A 224 -22.50 -1.01 -8.76
N TYR A 225 -21.65 -1.28 -9.74
CA TYR A 225 -20.42 -0.50 -9.93
C TYR A 225 -20.58 0.43 -11.13
N ASP A 226 -20.47 1.73 -10.90
CA ASP A 226 -20.11 2.67 -11.97
C ASP A 226 -18.58 2.66 -12.12
N GLU A 227 -18.10 2.69 -13.36
CA GLU A 227 -16.68 2.92 -13.66
C GLU A 227 -16.29 4.35 -13.28
N GLY A 228 -16.11 4.61 -11.98
CA GLY A 228 -15.90 5.97 -11.47
C GLY A 228 -15.30 6.01 -10.07
N TRP A 229 -14.35 6.93 -9.87
CA TRP A 229 -13.78 7.29 -8.57
C TRP A 229 -14.66 8.35 -7.90
N ASN A 230 -14.74 8.36 -6.55
CA ASN A 230 -15.49 9.33 -5.74
C ASN A 230 -17.03 9.33 -5.88
N THR A 231 -17.66 8.16 -6.02
CA THR A 231 -19.09 8.05 -5.74
C THR A 231 -19.32 7.93 -4.23
N PHE A 232 -20.32 8.63 -3.70
CA PHE A 232 -20.74 8.46 -2.32
C PHE A 232 -21.08 6.99 -2.09
N GLY A 233 -20.54 6.42 -1.01
CA GLY A 233 -20.84 5.04 -0.70
C GLY A 233 -22.32 4.85 -0.33
N ASP A 234 -22.91 3.78 -0.86
CA ASP A 234 -24.28 3.39 -0.54
C ASP A 234 -24.31 2.69 0.83
N THR A 235 -24.56 3.48 1.89
CA THR A 235 -24.78 2.96 3.25
C THR A 235 -25.91 1.94 3.29
N ALA A 236 -26.93 2.06 2.43
CA ALA A 236 -28.04 1.11 2.38
C ALA A 236 -27.55 -0.24 1.84
N GLU A 237 -26.72 -0.26 0.79
CA GLU A 237 -26.10 -1.50 0.31
C GLU A 237 -25.18 -2.10 1.38
N LEU A 238 -24.36 -1.30 2.09
CA LEU A 238 -23.55 -1.82 3.19
C LEU A 238 -24.40 -2.54 4.25
N ASN A 239 -25.50 -1.91 4.68
CA ASN A 239 -26.40 -2.50 5.66
C ASN A 239 -27.13 -3.74 5.14
N GLU A 240 -27.52 -3.75 3.86
CA GLU A 240 -28.13 -4.92 3.20
C GLU A 240 -27.17 -6.10 3.16
N ARG A 241 -25.91 -5.87 2.75
CA ARG A 241 -24.90 -6.92 2.62
C ARG A 241 -24.50 -7.53 3.96
N PHE A 242 -24.53 -6.73 5.03
CA PHE A 242 -24.24 -7.18 6.39
C PHE A 242 -25.51 -7.39 7.24
N ALA A 243 -26.68 -7.55 6.62
CA ALA A 243 -27.96 -7.68 7.35
C ALA A 243 -27.98 -8.86 8.32
N GLU A 244 -27.32 -9.97 7.97
CA GLU A 244 -27.22 -11.17 8.80
C GLU A 244 -26.02 -11.19 9.75
N ALA A 245 -25.23 -10.12 9.79
CA ALA A 245 -24.06 -10.05 10.65
C ALA A 245 -24.43 -10.06 12.14
N CYS A 246 -23.53 -10.57 12.96
CA CYS A 246 -23.66 -10.58 14.41
C CYS A 246 -23.69 -9.15 14.99
N PRO A 247 -24.21 -8.95 16.21
CA PRO A 247 -24.32 -7.62 16.83
C PRO A 247 -23.00 -6.84 16.86
N GLN A 248 -21.88 -7.51 17.13
CA GLN A 248 -20.55 -6.90 17.18
C GLN A 248 -20.15 -6.28 15.84
N VAL A 249 -20.36 -7.02 14.75
CA VAL A 249 -20.05 -6.54 13.40
C VAL A 249 -20.96 -5.36 13.03
N LYS A 250 -22.26 -5.44 13.32
CA LYS A 250 -23.20 -4.34 13.08
C LYS A 250 -22.84 -3.07 13.86
N GLU A 251 -22.42 -3.22 15.12
CA GLU A 251 -21.96 -2.09 15.94
C GLU A 251 -20.69 -1.43 15.37
N LEU A 252 -19.73 -2.23 14.88
CA LEU A 252 -18.55 -1.72 14.18
C LEU A 252 -18.91 -1.00 12.87
N LEU A 253 -19.80 -1.57 12.06
CA LEU A 253 -20.27 -0.94 10.81
C LEU A 253 -20.90 0.43 11.05
N GLY A 254 -21.61 0.61 12.16
CA GLY A 254 -22.18 1.90 12.59
C GLY A 254 -21.13 2.99 12.86
N LYS A 255 -19.84 2.64 12.96
CA LYS A 255 -18.72 3.57 13.12
C LYS A 255 -18.05 3.96 11.80
N ILE A 256 -18.46 3.36 10.68
CA ILE A 256 -17.84 3.62 9.38
C ILE A 256 -18.39 4.92 8.78
N GLU A 257 -17.47 5.82 8.39
CA GLU A 257 -17.80 6.96 7.55
C GLU A 257 -17.95 6.52 6.09
N THR A 258 -19.19 6.45 5.58
CA THR A 258 -19.49 5.85 4.26
C THR A 258 -19.11 6.71 3.04
N TRP A 259 -18.67 7.95 3.24
CA TRP A 259 -18.19 8.79 2.15
C TRP A 259 -16.82 8.34 1.60
N LYS A 260 -16.10 7.47 2.32
CA LYS A 260 -14.81 6.92 1.91
C LYS A 260 -14.96 5.51 1.35
N MET A 261 -15.28 5.43 0.06
CA MET A 261 -15.46 4.18 -0.68
C MET A 261 -14.32 3.94 -1.67
N TRP A 262 -13.86 2.69 -1.80
CA TRP A 262 -12.90 2.27 -2.82
C TRP A 262 -13.40 1.06 -3.58
N VAL A 263 -13.48 1.18 -4.90
CA VAL A 263 -13.62 0.04 -5.80
C VAL A 263 -12.24 -0.59 -5.97
N LEU A 264 -12.17 -1.89 -5.74
CA LEU A 264 -10.92 -2.65 -5.84
C LEU A 264 -10.72 -3.07 -7.30
N CYS A 265 -9.53 -2.79 -7.81
CA CYS A 265 -9.12 -3.16 -9.15
C CYS A 265 -7.84 -3.99 -9.09
N ASP A 266 -7.59 -4.75 -10.13
CA ASP A 266 -6.34 -5.48 -10.35
C ASP A 266 -5.98 -5.48 -11.84
N ARG A 267 -4.89 -6.20 -12.17
CA ARG A 267 -4.46 -6.47 -13.54
C ARG A 267 -4.00 -7.91 -13.65
N GLU A 268 -4.07 -8.46 -14.85
CA GLU A 268 -3.42 -9.74 -15.13
C GLU A 268 -1.89 -9.60 -14.96
N PRO A 269 -1.21 -10.60 -14.35
CA PRO A 269 0.23 -10.59 -14.24
C PRO A 269 0.92 -10.55 -15.60
N VAL A 270 1.95 -9.72 -15.72
CA VAL A 270 2.81 -9.66 -16.90
C VAL A 270 4.24 -10.03 -16.51
N LYS A 271 4.95 -10.72 -17.40
CA LYS A 271 6.32 -11.20 -17.15
C LYS A 271 7.39 -10.14 -17.35
N ASN A 272 7.13 -9.13 -18.17
CA ASN A 272 8.08 -8.07 -18.49
C ASN A 272 7.57 -6.74 -17.96
N TRP A 273 8.37 -6.09 -17.11
CA TRP A 273 8.08 -4.76 -16.54
C TRP A 273 9.01 -3.68 -17.09
N THR A 274 9.91 -4.05 -18.01
CA THR A 274 11.00 -3.19 -18.44
C THR A 274 10.98 -3.00 -19.96
N ASP A 275 11.11 -1.76 -20.40
CA ASP A 275 11.47 -1.40 -21.77
C ASP A 275 12.74 -0.54 -21.73
N ARG A 276 13.88 -1.15 -22.08
CA ARG A 276 15.21 -0.53 -22.09
C ARG A 276 15.56 0.14 -20.74
N ARG A 277 15.49 1.47 -20.66
CA ARG A 277 15.89 2.27 -19.48
C ARG A 277 14.71 2.60 -18.56
N VAL A 278 13.54 2.03 -18.83
CA VAL A 278 12.31 2.28 -18.09
C VAL A 278 11.81 0.98 -17.49
N THR A 279 11.56 0.96 -16.19
CA THR A 279 11.01 -0.20 -15.48
C THR A 279 9.85 0.19 -14.57
N LEU A 280 8.98 -0.75 -14.23
CA LEU A 280 7.82 -0.53 -13.35
C LEU A 280 8.04 -1.21 -12.00
N LEU A 281 7.59 -0.56 -10.92
CA LEU A 281 7.57 -1.14 -9.56
C LEU A 281 6.22 -0.89 -8.87
N GLY A 282 5.96 -1.65 -7.81
CA GLY A 282 4.73 -1.58 -7.01
C GLY A 282 3.46 -1.77 -7.84
N ASP A 283 2.40 -1.04 -7.51
CA ASP A 283 1.10 -1.14 -8.19
C ASP A 283 1.14 -0.78 -9.68
N ALA A 284 2.20 -0.12 -10.18
CA ALA A 284 2.38 0.08 -11.62
C ALA A 284 2.81 -1.22 -12.34
N ALA A 285 3.51 -2.11 -11.63
CA ALA A 285 3.99 -3.40 -12.14
C ALA A 285 3.04 -4.56 -11.81
N HIS A 286 2.66 -4.69 -10.54
CA HIS A 286 1.95 -5.86 -10.00
C HIS A 286 0.83 -5.47 -9.02
N PRO A 287 -0.16 -4.68 -9.48
CA PRO A 287 -1.30 -4.36 -8.64
C PRO A 287 -2.09 -5.61 -8.26
N MET A 288 -2.43 -5.74 -6.98
CA MET A 288 -3.11 -6.92 -6.45
C MET A 288 -4.27 -6.57 -5.54
N LEU A 289 -5.23 -7.49 -5.45
CA LEU A 289 -6.27 -7.42 -4.43
C LEU A 289 -5.66 -7.57 -3.03
N GLN A 290 -6.23 -6.85 -2.06
CA GLN A 290 -5.65 -6.65 -0.74
C GLN A 290 -5.73 -7.87 0.19
N TYR A 291 -6.23 -9.02 -0.25
CA TYR A 291 -6.50 -10.19 0.59
C TYR A 291 -5.27 -10.75 1.31
N LEU A 292 -4.09 -10.62 0.70
CA LEU A 292 -2.82 -11.02 1.32
C LEU A 292 -2.16 -9.87 2.11
N ALA A 293 -2.71 -8.65 2.05
CA ALA A 293 -2.10 -7.44 2.57
C ALA A 293 -0.65 -7.18 2.11
N GLN A 294 -0.26 -7.71 0.94
CA GLN A 294 1.13 -7.69 0.46
C GLN A 294 1.45 -6.62 -0.59
N GLY A 295 0.49 -5.87 -1.15
CA GLY A 295 0.78 -4.92 -2.24
C GLY A 295 1.89 -3.92 -1.91
N ALA A 296 1.76 -3.23 -0.77
CA ALA A 296 2.81 -2.34 -0.26
C ALA A 296 4.11 -3.07 0.09
N GLY A 297 3.98 -4.30 0.59
CA GLY A 297 5.13 -5.12 0.95
C GLY A 297 5.97 -5.47 -0.28
N GLN A 298 5.33 -5.94 -1.34
CA GLN A 298 5.99 -6.27 -2.60
C GLN A 298 6.63 -5.02 -3.23
N ALA A 299 5.97 -3.85 -3.17
CA ALA A 299 6.60 -2.58 -3.55
C ALA A 299 7.90 -2.28 -2.76
N ILE A 300 7.93 -2.55 -1.45
CA ILE A 300 9.14 -2.35 -0.64
C ILE A 300 10.22 -3.36 -1.03
N GLU A 301 9.85 -4.61 -1.29
CA GLU A 301 10.79 -5.63 -1.79
C GLU A 301 11.37 -5.25 -3.15
N ASP A 302 10.56 -4.73 -4.08
CA ASP A 302 11.02 -4.25 -5.39
C ASP A 302 12.17 -3.24 -5.26
N ALA A 303 12.04 -2.26 -4.35
CA ALA A 303 13.06 -1.25 -4.14
C ALA A 303 14.39 -1.84 -3.66
N VAL A 304 14.30 -2.82 -2.75
CA VAL A 304 15.48 -3.52 -2.21
C VAL A 304 16.14 -4.36 -3.30
N VAL A 305 15.35 -5.13 -4.06
CA VAL A 305 15.84 -5.96 -5.16
C VAL A 305 16.45 -5.11 -6.26
N MET A 306 15.84 -3.97 -6.61
CA MET A 306 16.38 -3.04 -7.61
C MET A 306 17.76 -2.52 -7.21
N ARG A 307 17.96 -2.17 -5.94
CA ARG A 307 19.28 -1.75 -5.46
C ARG A 307 20.30 -2.87 -5.58
N GLU A 308 19.95 -4.08 -5.14
CA GLU A 308 20.85 -5.23 -5.20
C GLU A 308 21.17 -5.63 -6.65
N ALA A 309 20.21 -5.52 -7.57
CA ALA A 309 20.44 -5.72 -8.99
C ALA A 309 21.45 -4.70 -9.55
N LEU A 310 21.28 -3.41 -9.24
CA LEU A 310 22.23 -2.37 -9.65
C LEU A 310 23.64 -2.59 -9.10
N ARG A 311 23.76 -3.02 -7.84
CA ARG A 311 25.05 -3.40 -7.24
C ARG A 311 25.67 -4.58 -7.97
N HIS A 312 24.87 -5.61 -8.26
CA HIS A 312 25.34 -6.81 -8.95
C HIS A 312 25.84 -6.51 -10.37
N THR A 313 25.17 -5.59 -11.08
CA THR A 313 25.57 -5.17 -12.43
C THR A 313 26.60 -4.04 -12.44
N ARG A 314 27.09 -3.60 -11.27
CA ARG A 314 28.07 -2.51 -11.10
C ARG A 314 27.59 -1.18 -11.69
N GLY A 315 26.31 -0.90 -11.56
CA GLY A 315 25.68 0.34 -12.02
C GLY A 315 25.27 0.34 -13.50
N ASP A 316 25.36 -0.79 -14.19
CA ASP A 316 24.82 -0.95 -15.55
C ASP A 316 23.28 -0.98 -15.49
N LEU A 317 22.67 0.20 -15.69
CA LEU A 317 21.23 0.45 -15.55
C LEU A 317 20.37 -0.40 -16.50
N PRO A 318 20.65 -0.50 -17.82
CA PRO A 318 19.88 -1.39 -18.70
C PRO A 318 19.94 -2.88 -18.34
N LYS A 319 21.03 -3.32 -17.68
CA LYS A 319 21.22 -4.72 -17.31
C LYS A 319 20.61 -5.07 -15.94
N ALA A 320 20.55 -4.09 -15.03
CA ALA A 320 19.98 -4.23 -13.69
C ALA A 320 18.47 -4.42 -13.75
#